data_AF-A0A0R1RYG9-F1
#
_entry.id   AF-A0A0R1RYG9-F1
#
_cell.length_a   1.000
_cell.length_b   1.000
_cell.length_c   1.000
_cell.angle_alpha   90.00
_cell.angle_beta   90.00
_cell.angle_gamma   90.00
#
_symmetry.space_group_name_H-M   'P 1'
#
loop_
_entity.id
_entity.type
_entity.pdbx_description
1 polymer ?
#
loop_
_entity_poly.entity_id
_entity_poly.type
_entity_poly.pdbx_seq_one_letter_code
_entity_poly.pdbx_strand_id
1 'polypeptide(L)'
;MQMNPEYLLTAWQDRKLVFGALKKAHVPLNYSAYEDLVHDGIIIYAQTMEENRDKAPEKQRSLAFGRVLWHTIDHLRRNQAGSGLFMPLAAGMDEVANPFERSIQMLIFEELLPQLTPLERIIFKEHLLEKVSLKDLAVKHRVNLRTLRRRKRDLLNKLRVKLAD
;
A
#
# COMPACT_ATOMS: atom_id res chain seq x y z
N MET A 1 5.24 -15.81 33.26
CA MET A 1 6.18 -14.68 33.10
C MET A 1 5.99 -13.77 34.31
N GLN A 2 6.98 -13.67 35.20
CA GLN A 2 6.93 -12.76 36.35
C GLN A 2 7.75 -11.51 36.00
N MET A 3 7.09 -10.39 35.78
CA MET A 3 7.71 -9.08 35.50
C MET A 3 7.55 -8.21 36.74
N ASN A 4 8.60 -7.50 37.16
CA ASN A 4 8.51 -6.65 38.33
C ASN A 4 7.51 -5.48 38.07
N PRO A 5 6.47 -5.31 38.92
CA PRO A 5 5.43 -4.30 38.73
C PRO A 5 5.96 -2.85 38.72
N GLU A 6 7.12 -2.58 39.31
CA GLU A 6 7.72 -1.24 39.32
C GLU A 6 8.09 -0.76 37.91
N TYR A 7 8.69 -1.62 37.09
CA TYR A 7 9.06 -1.27 35.71
C TYR A 7 7.84 -1.05 34.83
N LEU A 8 6.73 -1.74 35.10
CA LEU A 8 5.48 -1.52 34.40
C LEU A 8 4.91 -0.13 34.71
N LEU A 9 4.97 0.29 35.98
CA LEU A 9 4.55 1.62 36.38
C LEU A 9 5.42 2.71 35.74
N THR A 10 6.75 2.51 35.71
CA THR A 10 7.68 3.43 35.02
C THR A 10 7.36 3.51 33.52
N ALA A 11 7.14 2.37 32.86
CA ALA A 11 6.77 2.34 31.45
C ALA A 11 5.45 3.07 31.18
N TRP A 12 4.45 2.94 32.07
CA TRP A 12 3.18 3.64 31.98
C TRP A 12 3.32 5.16 32.10
N GLN A 13 4.22 5.62 32.98
CA GLN A 13 4.56 7.05 33.12
C GLN A 13 5.28 7.57 31.86
N ASP A 14 6.20 6.77 31.32
CA ASP A 14 6.99 7.08 30.12
C ASP A 14 6.28 6.72 28.78
N ARG A 15 4.98 6.40 28.80
CA ARG A 15 4.20 5.96 27.61
C ARG A 15 4.26 6.89 26.40
N LYS A 16 4.63 8.17 26.60
CA LYS A 16 4.91 9.10 25.50
C LYS A 16 5.99 8.59 24.54
N LEU A 17 7.00 7.88 25.05
CA LEU A 17 8.04 7.25 24.22
C LEU A 17 7.48 6.08 23.40
N VAL A 18 6.55 5.32 23.98
CA VAL A 18 5.83 4.25 23.26
C VAL A 18 5.01 4.87 22.13
N PHE A 19 4.20 5.89 22.38
CA PHE A 19 3.48 6.62 21.32
C PHE A 19 4.41 7.18 20.25
N GLY A 20 5.57 7.71 20.65
CA GLY A 20 6.61 8.17 19.73
C GLY A 20 7.16 7.06 18.84
N ALA A 21 7.34 5.84 19.38
CA ALA A 21 7.78 4.68 18.63
C ALA A 21 6.72 4.21 17.62
N LEU A 22 5.45 4.12 18.03
CA LEU A 22 4.33 3.79 17.14
C LEU A 22 4.18 4.82 16.01
N LYS A 23 4.29 6.11 16.35
CA LYS A 23 4.27 7.20 15.36
C LYS A 23 5.42 7.07 14.37
N LYS A 24 6.63 6.74 14.84
CA LYS A 24 7.81 6.51 13.98
C LYS A 24 7.69 5.25 13.14
N ALA A 25 6.93 4.25 13.61
CA ALA A 25 6.53 3.08 12.83
C ALA A 25 5.41 3.37 11.81
N HIS A 26 4.98 4.63 11.69
CA HIS A 26 3.88 5.07 10.82
C HIS A 26 2.52 4.43 11.15
N VAL A 27 2.26 4.08 12.41
CA VAL A 27 0.95 3.62 12.86
C VAL A 27 0.04 4.83 13.09
N PRO A 28 -1.07 5.00 12.33
CA PRO A 28 -2.03 6.07 12.58
C PRO A 28 -2.94 5.73 13.76
N LEU A 29 -3.51 6.74 14.43
CA LEU A 29 -4.44 6.53 15.56
C LEU A 29 -5.72 5.77 15.19
N ASN A 30 -6.12 5.81 13.92
CA ASN A 30 -7.30 5.09 13.42
C ASN A 30 -7.01 3.63 13.06
N TYR A 31 -5.80 3.13 13.34
CA TYR A 31 -5.49 1.72 13.16
C TYR A 31 -6.32 0.87 14.12
N SER A 32 -6.97 -0.18 13.61
CA SER A 32 -7.95 -0.96 14.37
C SER A 32 -7.37 -1.59 15.65
N ALA A 33 -6.09 -1.97 15.62
CA ALA A 33 -5.37 -2.54 16.77
C ALA A 33 -4.38 -1.54 17.38
N TYR A 34 -4.67 -0.23 17.34
CA TYR A 34 -3.78 0.80 17.88
C TYR A 34 -3.57 0.64 19.39
N GLU A 35 -4.66 0.48 20.16
CA GLU A 35 -4.58 0.30 21.62
C GLU A 35 -3.83 -0.97 22.01
N ASP A 36 -3.99 -2.06 21.25
CA ASP A 36 -3.25 -3.30 21.47
C ASP A 36 -1.74 -3.07 21.28
N LEU A 37 -1.34 -2.37 20.22
CA LEU A 37 0.06 -2.00 19.99
C LEU A 37 0.62 -1.09 21.09
N VAL A 38 -0.21 -0.24 21.69
CA VAL A 38 0.19 0.60 22.82
C VAL A 38 0.44 -0.27 24.05
N HIS A 39 -0.47 -1.18 24.38
CA HIS A 39 -0.31 -2.09 25.52
C HIS A 39 0.90 -3.01 25.36
N ASP A 40 1.07 -3.62 24.19
CA ASP A 40 2.25 -4.43 23.85
C ASP A 40 3.53 -3.59 23.96
N GLY A 41 3.51 -2.37 23.45
CA GLY A 41 4.63 -1.44 23.53
C GLY A 41 5.04 -1.13 24.97
N ILE A 42 4.08 -0.93 25.87
CA ILE A 42 4.33 -0.69 27.30
C ILE A 42 4.96 -1.92 27.96
N ILE A 43 4.45 -3.12 27.67
CA ILE A 43 4.99 -4.38 28.20
C ILE A 43 6.43 -4.59 27.73
N ILE A 44 6.69 -4.44 26.43
CA ILE A 44 8.03 -4.59 25.85
C ILE A 44 9.00 -3.55 26.40
N TYR A 45 8.52 -2.32 26.59
CA TYR A 45 9.30 -1.25 27.18
C TYR A 45 9.72 -1.63 28.61
N ALA A 46 8.77 -2.05 29.46
CA ALA A 46 9.05 -2.48 30.84
C ALA A 46 10.04 -3.65 30.90
N GLN A 47 9.88 -4.65 30.04
CA GLN A 47 10.82 -5.77 29.95
C GLN A 47 12.22 -5.32 29.55
N THR A 48 12.32 -4.44 28.55
CA THR A 48 13.64 -3.94 28.11
C THR A 48 14.33 -3.14 29.20
N MET A 49 13.55 -2.42 30.01
CA MET A 49 14.02 -1.65 31.15
C MET A 49 14.61 -2.58 32.22
N GLU A 50 13.88 -3.63 32.57
CA GLU A 50 14.30 -4.66 33.53
C GLU A 50 15.56 -5.40 33.07
N GLU A 51 15.59 -5.86 31.81
CA GLU A 51 16.73 -6.57 31.21
C GLU A 51 18.00 -5.70 31.13
N ASN A 52 17.87 -4.37 31.12
CA ASN A 52 18.99 -3.44 30.97
C ASN A 52 19.22 -2.59 32.22
N ARG A 53 18.78 -3.05 33.40
CA ARG A 53 18.85 -2.32 34.67
C ARG A 53 20.25 -1.79 35.04
N ASP A 54 21.31 -2.45 34.57
CA ASP A 54 22.70 -2.08 34.86
C ASP A 54 23.21 -0.91 34.01
N LYS A 55 22.43 -0.45 33.02
CA LYS A 55 22.79 0.67 32.14
C LYS A 55 22.28 2.00 32.67
N ALA A 56 22.84 3.10 32.18
CA ALA A 56 22.31 4.43 32.47
C ALA A 56 20.86 4.58 31.98
N PRO A 57 19.98 5.31 32.71
CA PRO A 57 18.56 5.43 32.37
C PRO A 57 18.28 5.88 30.94
N GLU A 58 19.05 6.84 30.41
CA GLU A 58 18.88 7.30 29.02
C GLU A 58 19.16 6.21 27.98
N LYS A 59 20.20 5.40 28.21
CA LYS A 59 20.56 4.31 27.32
C LYS A 59 19.49 3.23 27.33
N GLN A 60 19.00 2.94 28.51
CA GLN A 60 17.87 2.07 28.81
C GLN A 60 16.61 2.49 28.02
N ARG A 61 16.19 3.75 28.12
CA ARG A 61 15.06 4.33 27.37
C ARG A 61 15.26 4.26 25.85
N SER A 62 16.46 4.55 25.38
CA SER A 62 16.81 4.48 23.95
C SER A 62 16.69 3.04 23.40
N LEU A 63 17.15 2.04 24.16
CA LEU A 63 17.02 0.63 23.80
C LEU A 63 15.55 0.19 23.80
N ALA A 64 14.79 0.57 24.83
CA ALA A 64 13.37 0.26 24.93
C ALA A 64 12.58 0.87 23.76
N PHE A 65 12.83 2.14 23.41
CA PHE A 65 12.25 2.79 22.23
C PHE A 65 12.54 2.01 20.94
N GLY A 66 13.80 1.62 20.74
CA GLY A 66 14.21 0.84 19.58
C GLY A 66 13.48 -0.50 19.50
N ARG A 67 13.39 -1.24 20.61
CA ARG A 67 12.74 -2.55 20.64
C ARG A 67 11.24 -2.46 20.37
N VAL A 68 10.56 -1.46 20.95
CA VAL A 68 9.13 -1.20 20.64
C VAL A 68 8.96 -0.90 19.15
N LEU A 69 9.77 -0.01 18.58
CA LEU A 69 9.71 0.34 17.16
C LEU A 69 9.88 -0.89 16.26
N TRP A 70 10.91 -1.71 16.50
CA TRP A 70 11.16 -2.91 15.71
C TRP A 70 10.06 -3.96 15.86
N HIS A 71 9.54 -4.15 17.08
CA HIS A 71 8.43 -5.04 17.32
C HIS A 71 7.18 -4.60 16.54
N THR A 72 6.83 -3.32 16.60
CA THR A 72 5.69 -2.76 15.86
C THR A 72 5.87 -2.95 14.35
N ILE A 73 7.05 -2.64 13.79
CA ILE A 73 7.32 -2.84 12.36
C ILE A 73 7.15 -4.31 11.96
N ASP A 74 7.71 -5.24 12.74
CA ASP A 74 7.60 -6.66 12.43
C ASP A 74 6.17 -7.20 12.56
N HIS A 75 5.41 -6.73 13.55
CA HIS A 75 3.98 -7.04 13.69
C HIS A 75 3.19 -6.57 12.46
N LEU A 76 3.39 -5.32 12.03
CA LEU A 76 2.73 -4.79 10.81
C LEU A 76 3.12 -5.59 9.56
N ARG A 77 4.39 -5.97 9.43
CA ARG A 77 4.88 -6.80 8.32
C ARG A 77 4.20 -8.17 8.29
N ARG A 78 4.06 -8.82 9.46
CA ARG A 78 3.36 -10.11 9.58
C ARG A 78 1.88 -10.00 9.23
N ASN A 79 1.22 -8.94 9.68
CA ASN A 79 -0.19 -8.70 9.37
C ASN A 79 -0.42 -8.35 7.90
N GLN A 80 0.51 -7.65 7.24
CA GLN A 80 0.47 -7.42 5.80
C GLN A 80 0.67 -8.73 4.99
N ALA A 81 1.56 -9.61 5.44
CA ALA A 81 1.75 -10.92 4.80
C ALA A 81 0.49 -11.80 4.92
N GLY A 82 -0.20 -11.74 6.06
CA GLY A 82 -1.51 -12.39 6.25
C GLY A 82 -2.62 -11.78 5.41
N SER A 83 -2.66 -10.44 5.27
CA SER A 83 -3.67 -9.76 4.42
C SER A 83 -3.43 -9.96 2.93
N GLY A 84 -2.20 -10.28 2.49
CA GLY A 84 -1.95 -10.69 1.11
C GLY A 84 -2.62 -12.01 0.72
N LEU A 85 -2.94 -12.87 1.70
CA LEU A 85 -3.74 -14.09 1.52
C LEU A 85 -5.24 -13.85 1.69
N PHE A 86 -5.62 -12.79 2.43
CA PHE A 86 -7.00 -12.35 2.62
C PHE A 86 -7.29 -11.13 1.75
N MET A 87 -7.63 -11.38 0.50
CA MET A 87 -8.35 -10.38 -0.30
C MET A 87 -9.67 -10.06 0.45
N PRO A 88 -9.94 -8.80 0.81
CA PRO A 88 -11.24 -8.44 1.37
C PRO A 88 -12.33 -8.97 0.45
N LEU A 89 -13.37 -9.62 0.99
CA LEU A 89 -14.44 -10.18 0.15
C LEU A 89 -15.00 -9.10 -0.80
N ALA A 90 -15.06 -7.84 -0.33
CA ALA A 90 -15.42 -6.67 -1.14
C ALA A 90 -14.47 -6.41 -2.33
N ALA A 91 -13.16 -6.60 -2.18
CA ALA A 91 -12.18 -6.45 -3.27
C ALA A 91 -12.29 -7.56 -4.33
N GLY A 92 -12.88 -8.71 -3.99
CA GLY A 92 -13.23 -9.76 -4.95
C GLY A 92 -14.66 -9.65 -5.52
N MET A 93 -15.51 -8.79 -4.94
CA MET A 93 -16.90 -8.60 -5.38
C MET A 93 -17.05 -7.51 -6.45
N ASP A 94 -16.07 -6.61 -6.62
CA ASP A 94 -16.02 -5.68 -7.75
C ASP A 94 -15.67 -6.38 -9.10
N GLU A 95 -15.28 -7.66 -9.08
CA GLU A 95 -14.89 -8.41 -10.28
C GLU A 95 -15.91 -9.41 -10.82
N VAL A 96 -17.16 -9.40 -10.35
CA VAL A 96 -18.26 -9.93 -11.16
C VAL A 96 -18.84 -8.77 -11.96
N ALA A 97 -18.05 -8.23 -12.89
CA ALA A 97 -18.61 -7.46 -13.99
C ALA A 97 -19.75 -8.31 -14.57
N ASN A 98 -20.98 -7.82 -14.43
CA ASN A 98 -22.17 -8.51 -14.91
C ASN A 98 -21.87 -8.99 -16.34
N PRO A 99 -22.10 -10.27 -16.71
CA PRO A 99 -21.86 -10.75 -18.07
C PRO A 99 -22.45 -9.82 -19.13
N PHE A 100 -23.56 -9.15 -18.81
CA PHE A 100 -24.17 -8.09 -19.60
C PHE A 100 -23.30 -6.82 -19.73
N GLU A 101 -22.77 -6.28 -18.64
CA GLU A 101 -21.86 -5.12 -18.66
C GLU A 101 -20.55 -5.44 -19.40
N ARG A 102 -20.00 -6.64 -19.22
CA ARG A 102 -18.83 -7.10 -19.98
C ARG A 102 -19.14 -7.18 -21.47
N SER A 103 -20.33 -7.66 -21.84
CA SER A 103 -20.77 -7.74 -23.24
C SER A 103 -20.99 -6.36 -23.86
N ILE A 104 -21.53 -5.39 -23.11
CA ILE A 104 -21.69 -4.00 -23.54
C ILE A 104 -20.33 -3.33 -23.73
N GLN A 105 -19.41 -3.51 -22.78
CA GLN A 105 -18.05 -2.97 -22.90
C GLN A 105 -17.33 -3.55 -24.13
N MET A 106 -17.48 -4.85 -24.40
CA MET A 106 -16.93 -5.48 -25.61
C MET A 106 -17.57 -4.92 -26.89
N LEU A 107 -18.89 -4.70 -26.92
CA LEU A 107 -19.59 -4.10 -28.06
C LEU A 107 -19.07 -2.68 -28.36
N ILE A 108 -18.91 -1.86 -27.32
CA ILE A 108 -18.35 -0.49 -27.43
C ILE A 108 -16.93 -0.54 -28.00
N PHE A 109 -16.11 -1.52 -27.61
CA PHE A 109 -14.76 -1.69 -28.17
C PHE A 109 -14.81 -2.15 -29.64
N GLU A 110 -15.71 -3.06 -30.01
CA GLU A 110 -15.87 -3.50 -31.40
C GLU A 110 -16.30 -2.37 -32.33
N GLU A 111 -17.11 -1.42 -31.86
CA GLU A 111 -17.49 -0.23 -32.62
C GLU A 111 -16.38 0.83 -32.68
N LEU A 112 -15.58 0.95 -31.62
CA LEU A 112 -14.53 1.96 -31.52
C LEU A 112 -13.26 1.57 -32.26
N LEU A 113 -12.86 0.29 -32.22
CA LEU A 113 -11.64 -0.22 -32.85
C LEU A 113 -11.54 0.15 -34.34
N PRO A 114 -12.60 0.04 -35.17
CA PRO A 114 -12.63 0.51 -36.55
C PRO A 114 -12.22 1.98 -36.73
N GLN A 115 -12.62 2.85 -35.80
CA GLN A 115 -12.45 4.31 -35.86
C GLN A 115 -11.05 4.77 -35.39
N LEU A 116 -10.27 3.88 -34.81
CA LEU A 116 -8.90 4.16 -34.40
C LEU A 116 -7.94 4.07 -35.58
N THR A 117 -7.07 5.07 -35.68
CA THR A 117 -5.94 5.04 -36.60
C THR A 117 -4.98 3.90 -36.26
N PRO A 118 -4.14 3.44 -37.20
CA PRO A 118 -3.20 2.33 -36.95
C PRO A 118 -2.31 2.55 -35.72
N LEU A 119 -1.82 3.80 -35.52
CA LEU A 119 -1.01 4.16 -34.36
C LEU A 119 -1.82 4.18 -33.05
N GLU A 120 -3.08 4.62 -33.08
CA GLU A 120 -3.96 4.57 -31.92
C GLU A 120 -4.27 3.13 -31.52
N ARG A 121 -4.47 2.22 -32.48
CA ARG A 121 -4.67 0.79 -32.21
C ARG A 121 -3.46 0.15 -31.55
N ILE A 122 -2.25 0.49 -32.00
CA ILE A 122 -1.00 0.03 -31.39
C ILE A 122 -0.90 0.53 -29.94
N ILE A 123 -1.18 1.81 -29.70
CA ILE A 123 -1.19 2.37 -28.34
C ILE A 123 -2.28 1.68 -27.50
N PHE A 124 -3.47 1.46 -28.05
CA PHE A 124 -4.55 0.79 -27.36
C PHE A 124 -4.19 -0.64 -26.94
N LYS A 125 -3.73 -1.46 -27.89
CA LYS A 125 -3.40 -2.86 -27.60
C LYS A 125 -2.13 -2.99 -26.74
N GLU A 126 -1.03 -2.42 -27.19
CA GLU A 126 0.28 -2.71 -26.59
C GLU A 126 0.55 -1.83 -25.35
N HIS A 127 0.16 -0.55 -25.36
CA HIS A 127 0.42 0.33 -24.21
C HIS A 127 -0.66 0.20 -23.13
N LEU A 128 -1.93 0.19 -23.49
CA LEU A 128 -3.04 0.25 -22.53
C LEU A 128 -3.43 -1.15 -22.02
N LEU A 129 -3.51 -2.17 -22.89
CA LEU A 129 -3.86 -3.54 -22.47
C LEU A 129 -2.63 -4.33 -21.98
N GLU A 130 -1.55 -4.34 -22.77
CA GLU A 130 -0.36 -5.15 -22.48
C GLU A 130 0.69 -4.44 -21.60
N LYS A 131 0.43 -3.17 -21.21
CA LYS A 131 1.30 -2.33 -20.34
C LYS A 131 2.73 -2.11 -20.85
N VAL A 132 2.98 -2.23 -22.16
CA VAL A 132 4.28 -1.91 -22.78
C VAL A 132 4.55 -0.40 -22.66
N SER A 133 5.79 0.01 -22.37
CA SER A 133 6.09 1.43 -22.23
C SER A 133 6.03 2.17 -23.57
N LEU A 134 5.66 3.46 -23.55
CA LEU A 134 5.67 4.29 -24.78
C LEU A 134 7.08 4.45 -25.37
N LYS A 135 8.13 4.32 -24.55
CA LYS A 135 9.52 4.36 -25.02
C LYS A 135 9.83 3.11 -25.84
N ASP A 136 9.42 1.95 -25.35
CA ASP A 136 9.64 0.68 -26.04
C ASP A 136 8.81 0.62 -27.32
N LEU A 137 7.59 1.16 -27.32
CA LEU A 137 6.78 1.32 -28.53
C LEU A 137 7.41 2.26 -29.56
N ALA A 138 8.02 3.36 -29.11
CA ALA A 138 8.73 4.28 -30.00
C ALA A 138 9.86 3.59 -30.76
N VAL A 139 10.62 2.74 -30.05
CA VAL A 139 11.70 1.94 -30.62
C VAL A 139 11.14 0.85 -31.55
N LYS A 140 10.19 0.05 -31.05
CA LYS A 140 9.60 -1.10 -31.76
C LYS A 140 8.94 -0.72 -33.07
N HIS A 141 8.16 0.36 -33.07
CA HIS A 141 7.39 0.80 -34.24
C HIS A 141 8.09 1.91 -35.03
N ARG A 142 9.31 2.32 -34.63
CA ARG A 142 10.10 3.40 -35.24
C ARG A 142 9.33 4.72 -35.36
N VAL A 143 8.59 5.07 -34.30
CA VAL A 143 7.77 6.28 -34.25
C VAL A 143 8.32 7.22 -33.18
N ASN A 144 8.31 8.53 -33.45
CA ASN A 144 8.75 9.51 -32.48
C ASN A 144 7.86 9.47 -31.21
N LEU A 145 8.50 9.43 -30.04
CA LEU A 145 7.83 9.43 -28.73
C LEU A 145 6.86 10.62 -28.57
N ARG A 146 7.18 11.79 -29.15
CA ARG A 146 6.30 12.96 -29.14
C ARG A 146 4.98 12.68 -29.87
N THR A 147 5.06 11.98 -31.00
CA THR A 147 3.89 11.57 -31.79
C THR A 147 3.06 10.55 -31.02
N LEU A 148 3.68 9.56 -30.39
CA LEU A 148 2.98 8.56 -29.56
C LEU A 148 2.26 9.21 -28.36
N ARG A 149 2.90 10.16 -27.67
CA ARG A 149 2.27 10.90 -26.56
C ARG A 149 1.06 11.71 -27.02
N ARG A 150 1.18 12.41 -28.16
CA ARG A 150 0.06 13.15 -28.75
C ARG A 150 -1.09 12.21 -29.11
N ARG A 151 -0.81 11.11 -29.81
CA ARG A 151 -1.81 10.12 -30.21
C ARG A 151 -2.44 9.38 -29.04
N LYS A 152 -1.69 9.12 -27.96
CA LYS A 152 -2.23 8.60 -26.70
C LYS A 152 -3.28 9.56 -26.12
N ARG A 153 -2.99 10.86 -26.10
CA ARG A 153 -3.94 11.86 -25.62
C ARG A 153 -5.19 11.90 -26.49
N ASP A 154 -5.03 11.88 -27.82
CA ASP A 154 -6.14 11.87 -28.77
C ASP A 154 -7.03 10.60 -28.57
N LEU A 155 -6.40 9.44 -28.41
CA LEU A 155 -7.07 8.17 -28.10
C LEU A 155 -7.85 8.23 -26.79
N LEU A 156 -7.24 8.74 -25.71
CA LEU A 156 -7.90 8.84 -24.41
C LEU A 156 -9.11 9.78 -24.45
N ASN A 157 -9.05 10.85 -25.25
CA ASN A 157 -10.20 11.73 -25.44
C ASN A 157 -11.34 11.02 -26.18
N LYS A 158 -11.03 10.25 -27.24
CA LYS A 158 -12.04 9.44 -27.96
C LYS A 158 -12.70 8.40 -27.05
N LEU A 159 -11.89 7.70 -26.24
CA LEU A 159 -12.38 6.72 -25.27
C LEU A 159 -13.29 7.36 -24.22
N ARG A 160 -12.94 8.56 -23.72
CA ARG A 160 -13.75 9.28 -22.73
C ARG A 160 -15.11 9.70 -23.26
N VAL A 161 -15.18 10.17 -24.52
CA VAL A 161 -16.47 10.52 -25.14
C VAL A 161 -17.34 9.27 -25.27
N LYS A 162 -16.77 8.16 -25.73
CA LYS A 162 -17.50 6.92 -25.97
C LYS A 162 -17.92 6.13 -24.73
N LEU A 163 -17.28 6.38 -23.59
CA LEU A 163 -17.64 5.76 -22.31
C LEU A 163 -18.57 6.63 -21.46
N ALA A 164 -18.85 7.87 -21.91
CA ALA A 164 -19.75 8.81 -21.23
C ALA A 164 -21.13 8.90 -21.87
N ASP A 165 -21.29 8.37 -23.09
CA ASP A 165 -22.57 8.09 -23.75
C ASP A 165 -23.11 6.71 -23.32
#